data_AF-I1M2L3-F1
#
_entry.id   AF-I1M2L3-F1
#
_cell.length_a   1.000
_cell.length_b   1.000
_cell.length_c   1.000
_cell.angle_alpha   90.00
_cell.angle_beta   90.00
_cell.angle_gamma   90.00
#
_symmetry.space_group_name_H-M   'P 1'
#
loop_
_entity.id
_entity.type
_entity.pdbx_description
1 polymer ?
#
loop_
_entity_poly.entity_id
_entity_poly.type
_entity_poly.pdbx_seq_one_letter_code
_entity_poly.pdbx_strand_id
1 'polypeptide(L)'
;MSSKGVGEDCLGWAARDASGVLSPYKFSRRTLGNEDVHIKITHCGVCFADVVWTRNKHGDSKYPVVPGHEIAGIVTKVGANVHHFKVGDHVGVGTYINSCRDCEYCNDGQEVHCTKGSVYTFNGVDFDGTITKGGYSSYIVVHERYCFMIPKSYPLASAAPLLCAGITVYSPMVRHKMNQPGKSLGVIGLGGLGHMAVKFGKAFGLSVTVFSTSISKKEEALSLLGADKFVVSSNQEEMTALAKSLDFIIDTASGDHSFDPYMSLLKTYGVFVLVGFPSQVKFIPASLNIGMLPLKYRKLVGMASFHSCNSIR
;
A
#
# COMPACT_ATOMS: atom_id res chain seq x y z
N MET A 1 11.28 15.48 -37.12
CA MET A 1 10.68 14.24 -37.67
C MET A 1 10.63 13.23 -36.53
N SER A 2 9.44 13.00 -35.96
CA SER A 2 9.27 12.13 -34.79
C SER A 2 9.38 10.67 -35.22
N SER A 3 10.44 10.00 -34.79
CA SER A 3 10.58 8.55 -34.91
C SER A 3 9.51 7.90 -34.04
N LYS A 4 8.34 7.59 -34.64
CA LYS A 4 7.41 6.61 -34.08
C LYS A 4 8.11 5.25 -34.11
N GLY A 5 8.94 4.98 -33.09
CA GLY A 5 9.33 3.62 -32.77
C GLY A 5 8.05 2.86 -32.49
N VAL A 6 7.73 1.88 -33.34
CA VAL A 6 6.61 0.96 -33.12
C VAL A 6 6.94 0.20 -31.84
N GLY A 7 6.43 0.68 -30.71
CA GLY A 7 6.59 0.01 -29.43
C GLY A 7 6.01 -1.39 -29.53
N GLU A 8 6.70 -2.39 -28.98
CA GLU A 8 6.18 -3.75 -28.86
C GLU A 8 4.79 -3.70 -28.22
N ASP A 9 3.83 -4.42 -28.82
CA ASP A 9 2.47 -4.46 -28.31
C ASP A 9 2.44 -5.01 -26.88
N CYS A 10 1.90 -4.23 -25.94
CA CYS A 10 1.68 -4.67 -24.58
C CYS A 10 0.36 -5.44 -24.51
N LEU A 11 0.46 -6.73 -24.21
CA LEU A 11 -0.69 -7.57 -23.88
C LEU A 11 -1.05 -7.40 -22.41
N GLY A 12 -2.34 -7.30 -22.10
CA GLY A 12 -2.86 -7.27 -20.74
C GLY A 12 -4.33 -7.65 -20.66
N TRP A 13 -4.90 -7.47 -19.48
CA TRP A 13 -6.32 -7.72 -19.20
C TRP A 13 -6.97 -6.43 -18.71
N ALA A 14 -8.10 -6.06 -19.30
CA ALA A 14 -8.79 -4.81 -18.98
C ALA A 14 -10.28 -5.02 -18.69
N ALA A 15 -10.80 -4.23 -17.75
CA ALA A 15 -12.22 -3.97 -17.61
C ALA A 15 -12.63 -2.87 -18.61
N ARG A 16 -13.84 -2.97 -19.17
CA ARG A 16 -14.38 -2.00 -20.14
C ARG A 16 -15.65 -1.29 -19.65
N ASP A 17 -16.21 -1.76 -18.53
CA ASP A 17 -17.41 -1.21 -17.90
C ASP A 17 -17.44 -1.59 -16.40
N ALA A 18 -18.46 -1.10 -15.69
CA ALA A 18 -18.61 -1.25 -14.24
C ALA A 18 -18.94 -2.68 -13.76
N SER A 19 -19.11 -3.67 -14.66
CA SER A 19 -19.13 -5.08 -14.25
C SER A 19 -17.79 -5.50 -13.64
N GLY A 20 -16.71 -4.86 -14.07
CA GLY A 20 -15.34 -5.19 -13.70
C GLY A 20 -14.83 -6.51 -14.29
N VAL A 21 -15.55 -7.09 -15.27
CA VAL A 21 -15.09 -8.30 -15.96
C VAL A 21 -13.86 -7.97 -16.79
N LEU A 22 -12.78 -8.70 -16.54
CA LEU A 22 -11.52 -8.53 -17.26
C LEU A 22 -11.53 -9.39 -18.53
N SER A 23 -11.06 -8.82 -19.63
CA SER A 23 -10.86 -9.52 -20.90
C SER A 23 -9.51 -9.13 -21.53
N PRO A 24 -8.92 -9.97 -22.41
CA PRO A 24 -7.70 -9.63 -23.12
C PRO A 24 -7.79 -8.26 -23.81
N TYR A 25 -6.72 -7.49 -23.65
CA TYR A 25 -6.61 -6.13 -24.16
C TYR A 25 -5.19 -5.87 -24.64
N LYS A 26 -5.08 -5.30 -25.83
CA LYS A 26 -3.83 -4.99 -26.51
C LYS A 26 -3.68 -3.47 -26.58
N PHE A 27 -2.53 -2.96 -26.15
CA PHE A 27 -2.24 -1.53 -26.14
C PHE A 27 -0.74 -1.28 -26.30
N SER A 28 -0.36 -0.03 -26.55
CA SER A 28 1.05 0.37 -26.60
C SER A 28 1.42 1.16 -25.34
N ARG A 29 2.66 1.00 -24.87
CA ARG A 29 3.26 1.88 -23.86
C ARG A 29 4.15 2.92 -24.54
N ARG A 30 4.47 3.98 -23.81
CA ARG A 30 5.48 4.96 -24.24
C ARG A 30 6.84 4.29 -24.45
N THR A 31 7.66 4.91 -25.29
CA THR A 31 9.04 4.46 -25.51
C THR A 31 9.87 4.58 -24.24
N LEU A 32 10.90 3.74 -24.14
CA LEU A 32 11.90 3.81 -23.07
C LEU A 32 12.66 5.15 -23.19
N GLY A 33 12.50 6.04 -22.21
CA GLY A 33 13.27 7.27 -22.09
C GLY A 33 14.61 7.03 -21.40
N ASN A 34 15.42 8.09 -21.29
CA ASN A 34 16.79 8.00 -20.79
C ASN A 34 16.88 7.61 -19.31
N GLU A 35 15.87 7.93 -18.49
CA GLU A 35 15.84 7.65 -17.05
C GLU A 35 14.85 6.52 -16.69
N ASP A 36 14.42 5.75 -17.70
CA ASP A 36 13.41 4.74 -17.54
C ASP A 36 13.97 3.32 -17.43
N VAL A 37 13.20 2.47 -16.78
CA VAL A 37 13.44 1.04 -16.65
C VAL A 37 12.29 0.30 -17.33
N HIS A 38 12.62 -0.58 -18.28
CA HIS A 38 11.67 -1.52 -18.87
C HIS A 38 11.69 -2.82 -18.08
N ILE A 39 10.52 -3.23 -17.61
CA ILE A 39 10.35 -4.37 -16.72
C ILE A 39 9.42 -5.37 -17.38
N LYS A 40 9.90 -6.59 -17.61
CA LYS A 40 9.03 -7.73 -17.91
C LYS A 40 8.33 -8.12 -16.62
N ILE A 41 7.01 -8.03 -16.62
CA ILE A 41 6.20 -8.37 -15.45
C ILE A 41 6.14 -9.88 -15.34
N THR A 42 6.43 -10.40 -14.15
CA THR A 42 6.34 -11.83 -13.84
C THR A 42 5.19 -12.13 -12.90
N HIS A 43 4.94 -11.21 -11.97
CA HIS A 43 3.89 -11.32 -10.97
C HIS A 43 3.25 -9.94 -10.78
N CYS A 44 1.94 -9.91 -10.56
CA CYS A 44 1.24 -8.75 -10.05
C CYS A 44 0.28 -9.23 -8.96
N GLY A 45 0.35 -8.60 -7.79
CA GLY A 45 -0.59 -8.86 -6.71
C GLY A 45 -1.99 -8.33 -7.03
N VAL A 46 -2.98 -8.81 -6.28
CA VAL A 46 -4.40 -8.44 -6.40
C VAL A 46 -4.83 -7.78 -5.10
N CYS A 47 -5.23 -6.52 -5.17
CA CYS A 47 -5.67 -5.73 -4.03
C CYS A 47 -7.11 -5.25 -4.21
N PHE A 48 -7.78 -4.89 -3.11
CA PHE A 48 -9.16 -4.39 -3.16
C PHE A 48 -9.29 -3.12 -4.01
N ALA A 49 -8.25 -2.29 -4.09
CA ALA A 49 -8.18 -1.14 -4.98
C ALA A 49 -8.41 -1.53 -6.46
N ASP A 50 -7.90 -2.68 -6.91
CA ASP A 50 -8.13 -3.16 -8.28
C ASP A 50 -9.63 -3.45 -8.53
N VAL A 51 -10.34 -3.96 -7.51
CA VAL A 51 -11.79 -4.20 -7.56
C VAL A 51 -12.57 -2.89 -7.57
N VAL A 52 -12.16 -1.92 -6.74
CA VAL A 52 -12.81 -0.61 -6.62
C VAL A 52 -12.84 0.11 -7.97
N TRP A 53 -11.71 0.19 -8.66
CA TRP A 53 -11.62 0.88 -9.95
C TRP A 53 -12.14 0.04 -11.12
N THR A 54 -11.99 -1.28 -11.13
CA THR A 54 -12.60 -2.08 -12.22
C THR A 54 -14.12 -2.08 -12.16
N ARG A 55 -14.72 -1.90 -10.97
CA ARG A 55 -16.19 -1.81 -10.78
C ARG A 55 -16.73 -0.39 -10.61
N ASN A 56 -15.92 0.62 -10.89
CA ASN A 56 -16.27 2.04 -10.79
C ASN A 56 -16.94 2.44 -9.45
N LYS A 57 -16.47 1.89 -8.32
CA LYS A 57 -17.10 2.12 -7.01
C LYS A 57 -17.04 3.59 -6.55
N HIS A 58 -16.12 4.38 -7.10
CA HIS A 58 -16.00 5.82 -6.84
C HIS A 58 -16.54 6.72 -7.97
N GLY A 59 -17.01 6.15 -9.08
CA GLY A 59 -17.53 6.92 -10.21
C GLY A 59 -16.48 7.59 -11.10
N ASP A 60 -15.19 7.30 -10.91
CA ASP A 60 -14.05 7.99 -11.56
C ASP A 60 -13.17 7.08 -12.45
N SER A 61 -13.65 5.88 -12.77
CA SER A 61 -12.93 4.92 -13.61
C SER A 61 -12.84 5.35 -15.08
N LYS A 62 -11.63 5.26 -15.64
CA LYS A 62 -11.28 5.64 -17.01
C LYS A 62 -11.07 4.38 -17.84
N TYR A 63 -12.17 3.85 -18.37
CA TYR A 63 -12.13 2.63 -19.20
C TYR A 63 -11.43 2.86 -20.54
N PRO A 64 -10.71 1.87 -21.09
CA PRO A 64 -10.43 0.55 -20.50
C PRO A 64 -9.42 0.62 -19.34
N VAL A 65 -9.77 0.01 -18.21
CA VAL A 65 -8.92 -0.05 -17.01
C VAL A 65 -8.12 -1.33 -17.02
N VAL A 66 -6.79 -1.22 -17.12
CA VAL A 66 -5.85 -2.32 -16.86
C VAL A 66 -5.39 -2.19 -15.40
N PRO A 67 -5.88 -3.00 -14.46
CA PRO A 67 -5.53 -2.87 -13.04
C PRO A 67 -4.13 -3.41 -12.73
N GLY A 68 -3.77 -3.38 -11.44
CA GLY A 68 -2.52 -3.93 -10.91
C GLY A 68 -1.51 -2.84 -10.53
N HIS A 69 -1.15 -2.80 -9.26
CA HIS A 69 -0.21 -1.83 -8.67
C HIS A 69 0.72 -2.46 -7.62
N GLU A 70 0.82 -3.79 -7.68
CA GLU A 70 1.68 -4.62 -6.84
C GLU A 70 2.61 -5.43 -7.77
N ILE A 71 3.45 -4.74 -8.54
CA ILE A 71 4.13 -5.31 -9.70
C ILE A 71 5.51 -5.83 -9.29
N ALA A 72 5.82 -7.08 -9.63
CA ALA A 72 7.17 -7.63 -9.49
C ALA A 72 7.64 -8.27 -10.81
N GLY A 73 8.88 -7.99 -11.20
CA GLY A 73 9.39 -8.37 -12.50
C GLY A 73 10.90 -8.33 -12.61
N ILE A 74 11.35 -8.47 -13.85
CA ILE A 74 12.77 -8.51 -14.21
C ILE A 74 13.04 -7.38 -15.18
N VAL A 75 14.09 -6.60 -14.91
CA VAL A 75 14.56 -5.54 -15.82
C VAL A 75 15.05 -6.18 -17.13
N THR A 76 14.52 -5.70 -18.27
CA THR A 76 14.95 -6.18 -19.60
C THR A 76 15.63 -5.12 -20.44
N LYS A 77 15.38 -3.83 -20.19
CA LYS A 77 16.07 -2.69 -20.81
C LYS A 77 16.15 -1.54 -19.80
N VAL A 78 17.18 -0.71 -19.89
CA VAL A 78 17.35 0.52 -19.09
C VAL A 78 17.71 1.69 -20.00
N GLY A 79 17.28 2.89 -19.64
CA GLY A 79 17.64 4.13 -20.31
C GLY A 79 19.11 4.49 -20.11
N ALA A 80 19.63 5.37 -20.96
CA ALA A 80 21.05 5.74 -20.98
C ALA A 80 21.55 6.42 -19.69
N ASN A 81 20.66 7.04 -18.92
CA ASN A 81 20.96 7.76 -17.68
C ASN A 81 20.57 6.97 -16.43
N VAL A 82 20.09 5.73 -16.57
CA VAL A 82 19.78 4.87 -15.42
C VAL A 82 21.09 4.29 -14.86
N HIS A 83 21.29 4.46 -13.56
CA HIS A 83 22.52 4.02 -12.89
C HIS A 83 22.28 2.99 -11.79
N HIS A 84 21.05 2.91 -11.26
CA HIS A 84 20.73 2.06 -10.11
C HIS A 84 20.25 0.65 -10.47
N PHE A 85 19.93 0.42 -11.75
CA PHE A 85 19.37 -0.83 -12.25
C PHE A 85 20.13 -1.32 -13.48
N LYS A 86 20.22 -2.64 -13.63
CA LYS A 86 20.72 -3.31 -14.83
C LYS A 86 19.80 -4.43 -15.26
N VAL A 87 19.96 -4.85 -16.52
CA VAL A 87 19.24 -6.00 -17.07
C VAL A 87 19.46 -7.24 -16.21
N GLY A 88 18.37 -7.96 -15.92
CA GLY A 88 18.36 -9.15 -15.07
C GLY A 88 18.14 -8.86 -13.58
N ASP A 89 18.05 -7.60 -13.16
CA ASP A 89 17.69 -7.27 -11.79
C ASP A 89 16.22 -7.57 -11.49
N HIS A 90 15.98 -8.04 -10.27
CA HIS A 90 14.65 -8.26 -9.71
C HIS A 90 14.14 -6.93 -9.16
N VAL A 91 12.98 -6.48 -9.63
CA VAL A 91 12.44 -5.17 -9.28
C VAL A 91 10.94 -5.16 -9.06
N GLY A 92 10.49 -4.19 -8.27
CA GLY A 92 9.10 -3.91 -7.98
C GLY A 92 8.68 -2.52 -8.45
N VAL A 93 7.40 -2.37 -8.77
CA VAL A 93 6.72 -1.08 -8.99
C VAL A 93 5.44 -1.06 -8.16
N GLY A 94 5.31 -0.05 -7.31
CA GLY A 94 4.16 0.11 -6.41
C GLY A 94 3.02 0.91 -7.03
N THR A 95 2.35 1.69 -6.18
CA THR A 95 1.10 2.42 -6.52
C THR A 95 1.29 3.70 -7.33
N TYR A 96 2.53 4.19 -7.45
CA TYR A 96 2.84 5.44 -8.13
C TYR A 96 3.97 5.23 -9.14
N ILE A 97 3.86 5.90 -10.29
CA ILE A 97 4.83 5.78 -11.39
C ILE A 97 5.38 7.12 -11.89
N ASN A 98 4.83 8.24 -11.41
CA ASN A 98 5.31 9.57 -11.79
C ASN A 98 4.92 10.66 -10.76
N SER A 99 5.64 11.77 -10.81
CA SER A 99 5.38 13.02 -10.07
C SER A 99 6.12 14.16 -10.78
N CYS A 100 6.01 15.41 -10.29
CA CYS A 100 6.70 16.52 -10.94
C CYS A 100 8.22 16.49 -10.81
N ARG A 101 8.75 15.76 -9.81
CA ARG A 101 10.18 15.62 -9.51
C ARG A 101 10.92 16.94 -9.20
N ASP A 102 10.21 18.05 -9.04
CA ASP A 102 10.80 19.39 -8.84
C ASP A 102 10.32 20.12 -7.57
N CYS A 103 9.21 19.69 -6.95
CA CYS A 103 8.67 20.34 -5.76
C CYS A 103 9.36 19.86 -4.47
N GLU A 104 9.17 20.60 -3.37
CA GLU A 104 9.76 20.29 -2.05
C GLU A 104 9.56 18.81 -1.66
N TYR A 105 8.33 18.28 -1.76
CA TYR A 105 8.06 16.88 -1.43
C TYR A 105 8.75 15.89 -2.35
N CYS A 106 8.89 16.18 -3.64
CA CYS A 106 9.59 15.27 -4.54
C CYS A 106 11.10 15.30 -4.31
N ASN A 107 11.66 16.46 -3.95
CA ASN A 107 13.08 16.56 -3.60
C ASN A 107 13.39 15.86 -2.29
N ASP A 108 12.41 15.80 -1.38
CA ASP A 108 12.49 15.08 -0.10
C ASP A 108 12.13 13.58 -0.19
N GLY A 109 11.97 13.00 -1.40
CA GLY A 109 11.58 11.57 -1.54
C GLY A 109 10.19 11.26 -0.97
N GLN A 110 9.29 12.23 -1.05
CA GLN A 110 7.88 12.15 -0.66
C GLN A 110 6.98 12.43 -1.88
N GLU A 111 7.29 11.81 -3.01
CA GLU A 111 6.60 12.02 -4.30
C GLU A 111 5.08 11.78 -4.23
N VAL A 112 4.63 10.96 -3.28
CA VAL A 112 3.20 10.73 -2.99
C VAL A 112 2.47 11.98 -2.48
N HIS A 113 3.21 13.02 -2.11
CA HIS A 113 2.74 14.33 -1.67
C HIS A 113 3.07 15.44 -2.69
N CYS A 114 3.44 15.07 -3.92
CA CYS A 114 3.72 16.00 -5.01
C CYS A 114 2.67 17.10 -5.13
N THR A 115 3.11 18.37 -5.16
CA THR A 115 2.20 19.52 -5.24
C THR A 115 1.48 19.63 -6.58
N LYS A 116 2.07 19.09 -7.65
CA LYS A 116 1.44 18.98 -8.99
C LYS A 116 0.66 17.67 -9.17
N GLY A 117 0.51 16.87 -8.12
CA GLY A 117 -0.14 15.57 -8.15
C GLY A 117 0.82 14.40 -8.40
N SER A 118 0.63 13.32 -7.66
CA SER A 118 1.26 12.02 -7.90
C SER A 118 0.47 11.23 -8.94
N VAL A 119 1.16 10.53 -9.84
CA VAL A 119 0.53 9.72 -10.89
C VAL A 119 0.44 8.26 -10.44
N TYR A 120 -0.78 7.73 -10.40
CA TYR A 120 -1.06 6.35 -10.06
C TYR A 120 -0.63 5.37 -11.16
N THR A 121 -0.29 4.15 -10.78
CA THR A 121 0.15 3.07 -11.69
C THR A 121 -0.93 2.67 -12.71
N PHE A 122 -2.21 2.85 -12.35
CA PHE A 122 -3.35 2.65 -13.23
C PHE A 122 -4.49 3.62 -12.90
N ASN A 123 -5.39 3.86 -13.85
CA ASN A 123 -6.54 4.77 -13.74
C ASN A 123 -6.20 6.26 -13.49
N GLY A 124 -4.92 6.58 -13.29
CA GLY A 124 -4.38 7.93 -13.24
C GLY A 124 -4.18 8.53 -14.63
N VAL A 125 -4.13 9.86 -14.69
CA VAL A 125 -3.72 10.63 -15.87
C VAL A 125 -2.27 11.05 -15.64
N ASP A 126 -1.37 10.69 -16.54
CA ASP A 126 0.02 11.12 -16.49
C ASP A 126 0.18 12.57 -17.02
N PHE A 127 1.34 13.18 -16.84
CA PHE A 127 1.60 14.56 -17.27
C PHE A 127 1.53 14.77 -18.79
N ASP A 128 1.67 13.69 -19.57
CA ASP A 128 1.49 13.70 -21.03
C ASP A 128 0.01 13.52 -21.45
N GLY A 129 -0.92 13.43 -20.49
CA GLY A 129 -2.34 13.23 -20.70
C GLY A 129 -2.75 11.77 -20.92
N THR A 130 -1.81 10.82 -20.90
CA THR A 130 -2.15 9.40 -21.11
C THR A 130 -2.79 8.78 -19.88
N ILE A 131 -3.72 7.85 -20.11
CA ILE A 131 -4.30 7.04 -19.04
C ILE A 131 -3.37 5.86 -18.73
N THR A 132 -2.87 5.88 -17.51
CA THR A 132 -1.96 4.87 -16.95
C THR A 132 -2.61 3.48 -16.90
N LYS A 133 -1.80 2.45 -17.16
CA LYS A 133 -2.21 1.04 -17.27
C LYS A 133 -1.30 0.17 -16.42
N GLY A 134 -1.90 -0.60 -15.54
CA GLY A 134 -1.23 -1.29 -14.46
C GLY A 134 -0.56 -2.60 -14.83
N GLY A 135 -0.30 -3.39 -13.79
CA GLY A 135 0.50 -4.60 -13.79
C GLY A 135 -0.17 -5.84 -14.36
N TYR A 136 -1.46 -5.81 -14.69
CA TYR A 136 -2.14 -6.95 -15.33
C TYR A 136 -1.83 -6.94 -16.83
N SER A 137 -0.54 -6.89 -17.14
CA SER A 137 0.04 -6.74 -18.46
C SER A 137 1.42 -7.39 -18.52
N SER A 138 1.92 -7.59 -19.72
CA SER A 138 3.16 -8.32 -20.00
C SER A 138 4.44 -7.55 -19.60
N TYR A 139 4.40 -6.22 -19.66
CA TYR A 139 5.53 -5.38 -19.28
C TYR A 139 5.06 -4.00 -18.79
N ILE A 140 5.97 -3.26 -18.14
CA ILE A 140 5.80 -1.85 -17.79
C ILE A 140 7.09 -1.07 -18.01
N VAL A 141 6.96 0.22 -18.31
CA VAL A 141 8.07 1.17 -18.41
C VAL A 141 7.82 2.27 -17.40
N VAL A 142 8.74 2.45 -16.46
CA VAL A 142 8.65 3.47 -15.39
C VAL A 142 9.97 4.20 -15.25
N HIS A 143 9.92 5.42 -14.76
CA HIS A 143 11.12 6.16 -14.40
C HIS A 143 11.82 5.46 -13.21
N GLU A 144 13.16 5.40 -13.18
CA GLU A 144 13.92 4.59 -12.22
C GLU A 144 13.59 4.91 -10.74
N ARG A 145 13.27 6.18 -10.46
CA ARG A 145 12.78 6.67 -9.16
C ARG A 145 11.56 5.92 -8.59
N TYR A 146 10.71 5.31 -9.42
CA TYR A 146 9.52 4.56 -8.98
C TYR A 146 9.71 3.03 -9.14
N CYS A 147 10.95 2.61 -9.36
CA CYS A 147 11.36 1.23 -9.41
C CYS A 147 12.11 0.89 -8.12
N PHE A 148 11.85 -0.28 -7.54
CA PHE A 148 12.43 -0.70 -6.26
C PHE A 148 13.16 -2.02 -6.42
N MET A 149 14.41 -2.10 -5.96
CA MET A 149 15.17 -3.36 -5.98
C MET A 149 14.51 -4.40 -5.07
N ILE A 150 14.33 -5.61 -5.58
CA ILE A 150 13.95 -6.78 -4.79
C ILE A 150 15.19 -7.68 -4.67
N PRO A 151 15.59 -8.11 -3.46
CA PRO A 151 16.71 -9.03 -3.30
C PRO A 151 16.52 -10.30 -4.13
N LYS A 152 17.55 -10.75 -4.85
CA LYS A 152 17.46 -11.95 -5.71
C LYS A 152 17.04 -13.22 -4.96
N SER A 153 17.38 -13.31 -3.68
CA SER A 153 17.00 -14.41 -2.80
C SER A 153 15.54 -14.36 -2.34
N TYR A 154 14.83 -13.23 -2.53
CA TYR A 154 13.46 -13.06 -2.09
C TYR A 154 12.47 -13.40 -3.22
N PRO A 155 11.46 -14.25 -2.99
CA PRO A 155 10.51 -14.64 -4.04
C PRO A 155 9.70 -13.44 -4.57
N LEU A 156 9.68 -13.23 -5.89
CA LEU A 156 8.97 -12.12 -6.52
C LEU A 156 7.46 -12.13 -6.23
N ALA A 157 6.84 -13.31 -6.22
CA ALA A 157 5.42 -13.47 -5.86
C ALA A 157 5.12 -12.95 -4.44
N SER A 158 6.03 -13.17 -3.50
CA SER A 158 5.90 -12.70 -2.11
C SER A 158 6.27 -11.22 -1.96
N ALA A 159 7.01 -10.64 -2.91
CA ALA A 159 7.40 -9.23 -2.88
C ALA A 159 6.29 -8.31 -3.37
N ALA A 160 5.53 -8.76 -4.37
CA ALA A 160 4.47 -7.98 -5.00
C ALA A 160 3.50 -7.33 -3.98
N PRO A 161 2.90 -8.07 -3.02
CA PRO A 161 1.99 -7.47 -2.04
C PRO A 161 2.65 -6.48 -1.07
N LEU A 162 3.98 -6.54 -0.90
CA LEU A 162 4.69 -5.60 -0.03
C LEU A 162 4.70 -4.18 -0.61
N LEU A 163 4.56 -4.05 -1.93
CA LEU A 163 4.60 -2.77 -2.65
C LEU A 163 3.33 -1.93 -2.47
N CYS A 164 2.27 -2.51 -1.90
CA CYS A 164 1.06 -1.80 -1.51
C CYS A 164 0.71 -2.09 -0.04
N ALA A 165 0.18 -3.29 0.26
CA ALA A 165 -0.25 -3.62 1.62
C ALA A 165 0.90 -3.54 2.64
N GLY A 166 2.07 -4.08 2.29
CA GLY A 166 3.22 -4.09 3.19
C GLY A 166 3.69 -2.68 3.56
N ILE A 167 3.99 -1.85 2.56
CA ILE A 167 4.46 -0.49 2.79
C ILE A 167 3.41 0.39 3.48
N THR A 168 2.12 0.18 3.20
CA THR A 168 1.02 0.94 3.82
C THR A 168 0.99 0.81 5.33
N VAL A 169 1.26 -0.38 5.87
CA VAL A 169 1.36 -0.58 7.33
C VAL A 169 2.77 -0.26 7.86
N TYR A 170 3.82 -0.57 7.10
CA TYR A 170 5.21 -0.35 7.53
C TYR A 170 5.56 1.13 7.69
N SER A 171 5.15 1.98 6.74
CA SER A 171 5.47 3.42 6.74
C SER A 171 5.02 4.15 8.01
N PRO A 172 3.74 4.08 8.45
CA PRO A 172 3.33 4.69 9.70
C PRO A 172 3.99 4.04 10.92
N MET A 173 4.23 2.72 10.90
CA MET A 173 4.92 2.04 12.00
C MET A 173 6.32 2.63 12.24
N VAL A 174 7.09 2.84 11.18
CA VAL A 174 8.43 3.44 11.30
C VAL A 174 8.34 4.92 11.66
N ARG A 175 7.49 5.69 10.98
CA ARG A 175 7.37 7.15 11.17
C ARG A 175 6.90 7.53 12.57
N HIS A 176 6.04 6.73 13.17
CA HIS A 176 5.53 6.95 14.52
C HIS A 176 6.28 6.15 15.59
N LYS A 177 7.42 5.54 15.24
CA LYS A 177 8.26 4.75 16.15
C LYS A 177 7.46 3.62 16.84
N MET A 178 6.56 2.97 16.11
CA MET A 178 5.74 1.86 16.58
C MET A 178 6.48 0.51 16.57
N ASN A 179 7.77 0.51 16.25
CA ASN A 179 8.63 -0.66 16.10
C ASN A 179 9.54 -0.91 17.33
N GLN A 180 9.10 -0.49 18.52
CA GLN A 180 9.85 -0.63 19.77
C GLN A 180 9.58 -2.02 20.40
N PRO A 181 10.56 -2.94 20.47
CA PRO A 181 10.36 -4.28 21.02
C PRO A 181 9.78 -4.26 22.44
N GLY A 182 8.93 -5.25 22.76
CA GLY A 182 8.27 -5.38 24.06
C GLY A 182 6.99 -4.53 24.22
N LYS A 183 6.68 -3.63 23.28
CA LYS A 183 5.42 -2.86 23.27
C LYS A 183 4.25 -3.64 22.69
N SER A 184 3.03 -3.18 22.99
CA SER A 184 1.79 -3.81 22.53
C SER A 184 1.19 -3.13 21.29
N LEU A 185 0.75 -3.95 20.33
CA LEU A 185 0.10 -3.53 19.09
C LEU A 185 -1.29 -4.16 18.98
N GLY A 186 -2.32 -3.34 18.81
CA GLY A 186 -3.64 -3.75 18.33
C GLY A 186 -3.74 -3.68 16.81
N VAL A 187 -4.31 -4.70 16.18
CA VAL A 187 -4.61 -4.71 14.74
C VAL A 187 -6.11 -4.91 14.56
N ILE A 188 -6.81 -3.90 14.01
CA ILE A 188 -8.25 -3.97 13.76
C ILE A 188 -8.47 -4.47 12.33
N GLY A 189 -9.17 -5.61 12.22
CA GLY A 189 -9.39 -6.32 10.96
C GLY A 189 -8.20 -7.16 10.52
N LEU A 190 -8.47 -8.35 10.00
CA LEU A 190 -7.45 -9.29 9.54
C LEU A 190 -7.58 -9.57 8.03
N GLY A 191 -7.37 -8.54 7.21
CA GLY A 191 -7.36 -8.62 5.74
C GLY A 191 -5.96 -8.56 5.14
N GLY A 192 -5.84 -8.04 3.92
CA GLY A 192 -4.54 -7.80 3.24
C GLY A 192 -3.60 -6.89 4.04
N LEU A 193 -4.11 -5.77 4.56
CA LEU A 193 -3.32 -4.88 5.43
C LEU A 193 -3.12 -5.49 6.83
N GLY A 194 -4.19 -6.04 7.42
CA GLY A 194 -4.15 -6.60 8.78
C GLY A 194 -3.11 -7.70 8.96
N HIS A 195 -3.04 -8.68 8.03
CA HIS A 195 -2.04 -9.75 8.15
C HIS A 195 -0.60 -9.23 8.00
N MET A 196 -0.38 -8.19 7.19
CA MET A 196 0.92 -7.52 7.10
C MET A 196 1.27 -6.78 8.38
N ALA A 197 0.30 -6.09 9.02
CA ALA A 197 0.50 -5.43 10.30
C ALA A 197 0.89 -6.43 11.40
N VAL A 198 0.25 -7.61 11.44
CA VAL A 198 0.63 -8.69 12.36
C VAL A 198 2.06 -9.15 12.08
N LYS A 199 2.40 -9.48 10.83
CA LYS A 199 3.75 -9.94 10.45
C LYS A 199 4.83 -8.94 10.82
N PHE A 200 4.66 -7.66 10.51
CA PHE A 200 5.63 -6.63 10.90
C PHE A 200 5.67 -6.42 12.41
N GLY A 201 4.51 -6.42 13.09
CA GLY A 201 4.46 -6.31 14.55
C GLY A 201 5.25 -7.42 15.24
N LYS A 202 5.06 -8.67 14.82
CA LYS A 202 5.84 -9.80 15.34
C LYS A 202 7.33 -9.70 14.98
N ALA A 203 7.67 -9.29 13.77
CA ALA A 203 9.06 -9.09 13.36
C ALA A 203 9.77 -7.97 14.16
N PHE A 204 9.04 -6.95 14.61
CA PHE A 204 9.57 -5.90 15.50
C PHE A 204 9.60 -6.31 16.98
N GLY A 205 9.20 -7.53 17.34
CA GLY A 205 9.15 -7.99 18.73
C GLY A 205 8.03 -7.37 19.55
N LEU A 206 6.90 -7.00 18.92
CA LEU A 206 5.71 -6.50 19.61
C LEU A 206 4.82 -7.65 20.11
N SER A 207 4.05 -7.37 21.16
CA SER A 207 2.91 -8.20 21.56
C SER A 207 1.68 -7.78 20.77
N VAL A 208 1.20 -8.65 19.88
CA VAL A 208 0.16 -8.34 18.89
C VAL A 208 -1.18 -8.92 19.32
N THR A 209 -2.18 -8.05 19.46
CA THR A 209 -3.58 -8.41 19.64
C THR A 209 -4.36 -8.11 18.37
N VAL A 210 -5.06 -9.10 17.82
CA VAL A 210 -5.95 -8.93 16.67
C VAL A 210 -7.38 -8.71 17.15
N PHE A 211 -8.04 -7.70 16.61
CA PHE A 211 -9.47 -7.43 16.81
C PHE A 211 -10.26 -7.77 15.54
N SER A 212 -11.33 -8.52 15.70
CA SER A 212 -12.22 -8.94 14.61
C SER A 212 -13.67 -8.87 15.02
N THR A 213 -14.59 -8.76 14.05
CA THR A 213 -16.03 -8.80 14.30
C THR A 213 -16.58 -10.22 14.45
N SER A 214 -15.80 -11.23 14.07
CA SER A 214 -16.17 -12.64 14.19
C SER A 214 -14.97 -13.54 14.48
N ILE A 215 -15.26 -14.75 14.97
CA ILE A 215 -14.26 -15.74 15.39
C ILE A 215 -13.54 -16.44 14.22
N SER A 216 -14.03 -16.29 12.98
CA SER A 216 -13.60 -17.11 11.84
C SER A 216 -12.11 -17.00 11.50
N LYS A 217 -11.46 -15.91 11.92
CA LYS A 217 -10.03 -15.65 11.69
C LYS A 217 -9.14 -15.88 12.90
N LYS A 218 -9.68 -16.47 13.98
CA LYS A 218 -8.92 -16.71 15.21
C LYS A 218 -7.75 -17.67 15.01
N GLU A 219 -7.97 -18.78 14.33
CA GLU A 219 -6.92 -19.77 14.06
C GLU A 219 -5.83 -19.20 13.14
N GLU A 220 -6.23 -18.48 12.08
CA GLU A 220 -5.30 -17.79 11.19
C GLU A 220 -4.44 -16.76 11.96
N ALA A 221 -5.07 -15.96 12.81
CA ALA A 221 -4.37 -14.96 13.60
C ALA A 221 -3.34 -15.58 14.57
N LEU A 222 -3.75 -16.57 15.36
CA LEU A 222 -2.94 -17.13 16.44
C LEU A 222 -1.91 -18.13 15.91
N SER A 223 -2.34 -19.10 15.10
CA SER A 223 -1.50 -20.24 14.70
C SER A 223 -0.65 -19.93 13.46
N LEU A 224 -1.22 -19.27 12.44
CA LEU A 224 -0.51 -19.02 11.19
C LEU A 224 0.31 -17.72 11.22
N LEU A 225 -0.27 -16.64 11.76
CA LEU A 225 0.37 -15.33 11.79
C LEU A 225 1.14 -15.06 13.09
N GLY A 226 0.91 -15.85 14.13
CA GLY A 226 1.64 -15.76 15.40
C GLY A 226 1.22 -14.57 16.27
N ALA A 227 -0.02 -14.07 16.14
CA ALA A 227 -0.56 -13.09 17.07
C ALA A 227 -0.64 -13.68 18.48
N ASP A 228 -0.44 -12.85 19.50
CA ASP A 228 -0.43 -13.28 20.90
C ASP A 228 -1.84 -13.38 21.47
N LYS A 229 -2.77 -12.55 20.97
CA LYS A 229 -4.18 -12.53 21.39
C LYS A 229 -5.11 -12.29 20.20
N PHE A 230 -6.33 -12.78 20.33
CA PHE A 230 -7.43 -12.53 19.41
C PHE A 230 -8.68 -12.19 20.20
N VAL A 231 -9.30 -11.05 19.89
CA VAL A 231 -10.48 -10.53 20.58
C VAL A 231 -11.59 -10.29 19.58
N VAL A 232 -12.78 -10.78 19.90
CA VAL A 232 -13.99 -10.42 19.16
C VAL A 232 -14.48 -9.07 19.70
N SER A 233 -14.55 -8.04 18.84
CA SER A 233 -14.78 -6.65 19.27
C SER A 233 -16.13 -6.40 19.93
N SER A 234 -17.10 -7.32 19.78
CA SER A 234 -18.39 -7.28 20.48
C SER A 234 -18.35 -7.89 21.88
N ASN A 235 -17.27 -8.59 22.26
CA ASN A 235 -17.07 -9.11 23.61
C ASN A 235 -16.61 -7.98 24.55
N GLN A 236 -17.56 -7.43 25.31
CA GLN A 236 -17.31 -6.30 26.20
C GLN A 236 -16.36 -6.63 27.36
N GLU A 237 -16.36 -7.87 27.85
CA GLU A 237 -15.48 -8.29 28.95
C GLU A 237 -14.02 -8.30 28.50
N GLU A 238 -13.73 -8.91 27.34
CA GLU A 238 -12.39 -8.94 26.75
C GLU A 238 -11.90 -7.53 26.37
N MET A 239 -12.76 -6.70 25.79
CA MET A 239 -12.42 -5.31 25.45
C MET A 239 -12.11 -4.49 26.71
N THR A 240 -12.93 -4.62 27.76
CA THR A 240 -12.73 -3.91 29.03
C THR A 240 -11.43 -4.34 29.73
N ALA A 241 -11.11 -5.64 29.69
CA ALA A 241 -9.86 -6.16 30.25
C ALA A 241 -8.59 -5.62 29.55
N LEU A 242 -8.72 -5.09 28.34
CA LEU A 242 -7.64 -4.47 27.57
C LEU A 242 -7.59 -2.94 27.67
N ALA A 243 -8.43 -2.32 28.50
CA ALA A 243 -8.42 -0.87 28.69
C ALA A 243 -7.01 -0.35 29.05
N LYS A 244 -6.56 0.68 28.33
CA LYS A 244 -5.24 1.32 28.51
C LYS A 244 -4.05 0.34 28.49
N SER A 245 -4.13 -0.73 27.70
CA SER A 245 -3.07 -1.77 27.62
C SER A 245 -2.23 -1.70 26.34
N LEU A 246 -2.69 -0.99 25.31
CA LEU A 246 -2.05 -0.94 23.99
C LEU A 246 -1.18 0.30 23.82
N ASP A 247 0.07 0.12 23.40
CA ASP A 247 0.92 1.26 22.98
C ASP A 247 0.49 1.79 21.60
N PHE A 248 0.08 0.87 20.71
CA PHE A 248 -0.15 1.15 19.30
C PHE A 248 -1.43 0.46 18.81
N ILE A 249 -2.14 1.09 17.87
CA ILE A 249 -3.22 0.47 17.10
C ILE A 249 -3.02 0.79 15.61
N ILE A 250 -3.17 -0.22 14.76
CA ILE A 250 -3.31 -0.07 13.31
C ILE A 250 -4.71 -0.56 12.92
N ASP A 251 -5.52 0.36 12.42
CA ASP A 251 -6.85 0.08 11.93
C ASP A 251 -6.84 -0.16 10.42
N THR A 252 -7.16 -1.39 10.05
CA THR A 252 -7.20 -1.87 8.67
C THR A 252 -8.61 -2.21 8.19
N ALA A 253 -9.63 -1.96 9.01
CA ALA A 253 -11.00 -2.29 8.67
C ALA A 253 -11.52 -1.35 7.57
N SER A 254 -12.12 -1.95 6.53
CA SER A 254 -12.71 -1.21 5.41
C SER A 254 -14.18 -0.85 5.63
N GLY A 255 -14.83 -1.46 6.62
CA GLY A 255 -16.22 -1.17 6.98
C GLY A 255 -16.31 -0.05 8.01
N ASP A 256 -17.43 0.68 7.99
CA ASP A 256 -17.75 1.66 9.01
C ASP A 256 -17.80 1.00 10.40
N HIS A 257 -17.12 1.60 11.37
CA HIS A 257 -17.14 1.16 12.76
C HIS A 257 -16.82 2.33 13.70
N SER A 258 -17.18 2.20 14.99
CA SER A 258 -16.87 3.20 16.01
C SER A 258 -15.43 3.06 16.47
N PHE A 259 -14.74 4.19 16.62
CA PHE A 259 -13.35 4.26 17.05
C PHE A 259 -13.22 4.29 18.58
N ASP A 260 -14.25 4.79 19.28
CA ASP A 260 -14.23 5.01 20.72
C ASP A 260 -13.88 3.75 21.54
N PRO A 261 -14.44 2.55 21.24
CA PRO A 261 -14.08 1.32 21.97
C PRO A 261 -12.62 0.92 21.81
N TYR A 262 -11.97 1.30 20.72
CA TYR A 262 -10.56 0.98 20.47
C TYR A 262 -9.63 2.05 21.04
N MET A 263 -10.06 3.32 21.02
CA MET A 263 -9.32 4.41 21.65
C MET A 263 -9.17 4.22 23.17
N SER A 264 -10.17 3.63 23.84
CA SER A 264 -10.09 3.32 25.27
C SER A 264 -9.05 2.23 25.62
N LEU A 265 -8.62 1.44 24.63
CA LEU A 265 -7.60 0.41 24.80
C LEU A 265 -6.19 0.99 24.78
N LEU A 266 -6.00 2.20 24.24
CA LEU A 266 -4.69 2.84 24.16
C LEU A 266 -4.24 3.35 25.53
N LYS A 267 -2.96 3.12 25.84
CA LYS A 267 -2.25 3.81 26.91
C LYS A 267 -2.26 5.31 26.65
N THR A 268 -2.02 6.11 27.70
CA THR A 268 -1.75 7.54 27.55
C THR A 268 -0.61 7.75 26.55
N TYR A 269 -0.79 8.67 25.59
CA TYR A 269 0.12 8.90 24.46
C TYR A 269 0.28 7.73 23.47
N GLY A 270 -0.60 6.74 23.52
CA GLY A 270 -0.68 5.69 22.53
C GLY A 270 -0.95 6.24 21.12
N VAL A 271 -0.54 5.49 20.10
CA VAL A 271 -0.67 5.90 18.70
C VAL A 271 -1.74 5.07 18.00
N PHE A 272 -2.79 5.73 17.51
CA PHE A 272 -3.78 5.14 16.62
C PHE A 272 -3.46 5.51 15.17
N VAL A 273 -3.34 4.53 14.28
CA VAL A 273 -3.13 4.74 12.84
C VAL A 273 -4.29 4.13 12.07
N LEU A 274 -5.04 4.97 11.34
CA LEU A 274 -6.04 4.53 10.38
C LEU A 274 -5.40 4.35 9.00
N VAL A 275 -5.41 3.12 8.48
CA VAL A 275 -5.03 2.80 7.09
C VAL A 275 -6.17 2.18 6.28
N GLY A 276 -7.28 1.82 6.94
CA GLY A 276 -8.53 1.46 6.29
C GLY A 276 -9.21 2.65 5.60
N PHE A 277 -10.19 2.36 4.75
CA PHE A 277 -10.98 3.35 4.01
C PHE A 277 -12.48 3.19 4.33
N PRO A 278 -12.92 3.46 5.58
CA PRO A 278 -14.35 3.51 5.89
C PRO A 278 -15.01 4.70 5.19
N SER A 279 -16.32 4.66 5.01
CA SER A 279 -17.06 5.76 4.37
C SER A 279 -17.17 6.99 5.28
N GLN A 280 -17.13 6.76 6.59
CA GLN A 280 -17.14 7.80 7.61
C GLN A 280 -16.31 7.38 8.84
N VAL A 281 -15.75 8.36 9.53
CA VAL A 281 -15.07 8.18 10.82
C VAL A 281 -15.90 8.89 11.89
N LYS A 282 -16.29 8.16 12.94
CA LYS A 282 -17.09 8.69 14.05
C LYS A 282 -16.37 8.43 15.38
N PHE A 283 -16.21 9.48 16.17
CA PHE A 283 -15.68 9.43 17.53
C PHE A 283 -16.33 10.51 18.38
N ILE A 284 -16.37 10.29 19.70
CA ILE A 284 -16.80 11.28 20.68
C ILE A 284 -15.61 12.20 20.99
N PRO A 285 -15.74 13.54 20.93
CA PRO A 285 -14.63 14.45 21.21
C PRO A 285 -13.95 14.25 22.57
N ALA A 286 -14.72 13.83 23.58
CA ALA A 286 -14.19 13.51 24.90
C ALA A 286 -13.15 12.37 24.87
N SER A 287 -13.32 11.37 24.00
CA SER A 287 -12.37 10.25 23.84
C SER A 287 -10.99 10.72 23.39
N LEU A 288 -10.91 11.80 22.61
CA LEU A 288 -9.65 12.41 22.18
C LEU A 288 -8.99 13.19 23.31
N ASN A 289 -9.78 14.02 23.99
CA ASN A 289 -9.29 14.96 25.01
C ASN A 289 -8.82 14.25 26.29
N ILE A 290 -9.59 13.28 26.79
CA ILE A 290 -9.33 12.61 28.07
C ILE A 290 -8.15 11.63 27.97
N GLY A 291 -7.93 11.03 26.80
CA GLY A 291 -6.82 10.10 26.57
C GLY A 291 -5.45 10.75 26.30
N MET A 292 -5.39 12.08 26.19
CA MET A 292 -4.23 12.80 25.63
C MET A 292 -3.73 12.17 24.32
N LEU A 293 -4.66 11.70 23.49
CA LEU A 293 -4.35 11.05 22.23
C LEU A 293 -3.99 12.15 21.23
N PRO A 294 -2.74 12.26 20.78
CA PRO A 294 -2.38 13.30 19.85
C PRO A 294 -3.09 13.04 18.51
N LEU A 295 -4.00 13.93 18.12
CA LEU A 295 -4.51 14.01 16.76
C LEU A 295 -3.39 14.49 15.84
N LYS A 296 -2.51 13.58 15.46
CA LYS A 296 -1.57 13.83 14.38
C LYS A 296 -2.31 13.64 13.06
N TYR A 297 -3.06 14.68 12.68
CA TYR A 297 -3.63 14.82 11.34
C TYR A 297 -2.47 14.86 10.33
N ARG A 298 -2.18 13.71 9.71
CA ARG A 298 -1.82 13.72 8.30
C ARG A 298 -3.12 13.60 7.54
N LYS A 299 -3.28 14.42 6.50
CA LYS A 299 -4.33 14.27 5.49
C LYS A 299 -4.53 12.78 5.24
N LEU A 300 -5.76 12.29 5.39
CA LEU A 300 -6.23 10.92 5.09
C LEU A 300 -5.96 10.64 3.60
N VAL A 301 -4.69 10.45 3.28
CA VAL A 301 -4.18 9.91 2.04
C VAL A 301 -3.45 8.67 2.55
N GLY A 302 -4.20 7.59 2.71
CA GLY A 302 -3.65 6.30 3.09
C GLY A 302 -2.71 5.86 1.98
N MET A 303 -1.46 6.30 2.02
CA MET A 303 -0.47 5.92 1.04
C MET A 303 0.93 6.20 1.56
N ALA A 304 1.62 5.09 1.74
CA ALA A 304 3.03 5.01 2.04
C ALA A 304 3.88 5.85 1.09
N SER A 305 4.81 6.65 1.64
CA SER A 305 5.96 7.15 0.89
C SER A 305 7.14 6.19 1.12
N PHE A 306 7.82 5.81 0.04
CA PHE A 306 9.12 5.15 0.12
C PHE A 306 10.16 6.21 0.49
N HIS A 307 10.73 6.14 1.69
CA HIS A 307 12.01 6.78 1.93
C HIS A 307 13.08 5.79 1.55
N SER A 308 14.00 6.18 0.66
CA SER A 308 15.26 5.48 0.47
C SER A 308 15.96 5.40 1.83
N CYS A 309 16.02 4.20 2.40
CA CYS A 309 16.77 3.91 3.61
C CYS A 309 18.27 3.98 3.26
N ASN A 310 18.81 5.19 3.13
CA ASN A 310 20.24 5.46 2.92
C ASN A 310 21.03 5.55 4.24
N SER A 311 20.45 5.12 5.37
CA SER A 311 21.07 5.26 6.70
C SER A 311 21.20 3.95 7.47
N ILE A 312 21.23 2.80 6.80
CA ILE A 312 21.74 1.55 7.39
C ILE A 312 22.93 1.09 6.56
N ARG A 313 24.08 1.68 6.86
CA ARG A 313 25.39 1.04 6.71
C ARG A 313 25.82 0.57 8.10
#